data_AF-A0A2P4SW30-F1
#
_entry.id   AF-A0A2P4SW30-F1
#
_cell.length_a   1.000
_cell.length_b   1.000
_cell.length_c   1.000
_cell.angle_alpha   90.00
_cell.angle_beta   90.00
_cell.angle_gamma   90.00
#
_symmetry.space_group_name_H-M   'P 1'
#
loop_
_entity.id
_entity.type
_entity.pdbx_description
1 polymer ?
#
loop_
_entity_poly.entity_id
_entity_poly.type
_entity_poly.pdbx_seq_one_letter_code
_entity_poly.pdbx_strand_id
1 'polypeptide(L)'
;ELEAAFQPDTSLVSVMTVNNEIGVKQPIGDIGEICRARKVFFHTDAAQAVGKIPLDVNDSKIDLMSISGHKIYGPKGVGAIYVRRRPRVRLEPLQSGGGQERGLRSGTVPTPLAVGLGAACEVAQEEMEYDHKRISQLAERLVTKIMSEVPDVVMNGDREHRYPGCINLSFAYVEGESLLMALKDVALSSGSACTSASLEPSYVLRAIGADEDLAHSSIRFGIGRFTTEEEVDYTVQKCIQHVKRLREMSESFATAAVFAYGQLASVTSGSLAQWANLDVLSVDSMSSVLSSIYLEDEALYGKAEAKSHTVD
;
A
#
# COMPACT_ATOMS: atom_id res chain seq x y z
N GLU A 1 -7.14 -16.21 15.26
CA GLU A 1 -5.95 -16.89 14.68
C GLU A 1 -4.73 -16.80 15.60
N LEU A 2 -4.23 -15.59 15.94
CA LEU A 2 -3.06 -15.42 16.80
C LEU A 2 -3.12 -16.26 18.10
N GLU A 3 -4.21 -16.17 18.85
CA GLU A 3 -4.37 -16.93 20.10
C GLU A 3 -4.28 -18.45 19.93
N ALA A 4 -4.76 -18.97 18.79
CA ALA A 4 -4.74 -20.39 18.47
C ALA A 4 -3.35 -20.86 18.00
N ALA A 5 -2.47 -19.94 17.58
CA ALA A 5 -1.13 -20.26 17.11
C ALA A 5 -0.11 -20.45 18.26
N PHE A 6 -0.47 -20.08 19.50
CA PHE A 6 0.41 -20.27 20.64
C PHE A 6 0.63 -21.76 20.94
N GLN A 7 1.88 -22.12 21.17
CA GLN A 7 2.32 -23.42 21.65
C GLN A 7 3.02 -23.29 23.01
N PRO A 8 3.17 -24.39 23.77
CA PRO A 8 3.84 -24.38 25.07
C PRO A 8 5.28 -23.85 25.04
N ASP A 9 5.95 -23.93 23.90
CA ASP A 9 7.33 -23.50 23.64
C ASP A 9 7.42 -22.15 22.87
N THR A 10 6.30 -21.49 22.60
CA THR A 10 6.29 -20.16 21.98
C THR A 10 6.99 -19.15 22.89
N SER A 11 8.09 -18.59 22.41
CA SER A 11 8.95 -17.67 23.19
C SER A 11 8.79 -16.20 22.82
N LEU A 12 8.37 -15.91 21.58
CA LEU A 12 8.27 -14.56 21.03
C LEU A 12 7.09 -14.46 20.06
N VAL A 13 6.36 -13.34 20.16
CA VAL A 13 5.46 -12.85 19.12
C VAL A 13 6.07 -11.58 18.54
N SER A 14 6.06 -11.44 17.21
CA SER A 14 6.55 -10.26 16.50
C SER A 14 5.51 -9.76 15.52
N VAL A 15 4.88 -8.62 15.83
CA VAL A 15 3.87 -7.99 14.96
C VAL A 15 4.17 -6.50 14.86
N MET A 16 4.32 -5.98 13.65
CA MET A 16 4.60 -4.56 13.43
C MET A 16 3.41 -3.67 13.81
N THR A 17 3.70 -2.46 14.30
CA THR A 17 2.67 -1.51 14.75
C THR A 17 1.89 -0.91 13.57
N VAL A 18 2.61 -0.46 12.54
CA VAL A 18 2.05 0.11 11.30
C VAL A 18 2.73 -0.56 10.12
N ASN A 19 1.96 -1.11 9.19
CA ASN A 19 2.49 -1.71 7.98
C ASN A 19 3.09 -0.63 7.05
N ASN A 20 4.28 -0.89 6.52
CA ASN A 20 4.99 0.06 5.66
C ASN A 20 4.42 0.21 4.24
N GLU A 21 3.64 -0.75 3.76
CA GLU A 21 3.08 -0.74 2.39
C GLU A 21 1.66 -0.22 2.33
N ILE A 22 0.80 -0.66 3.26
CA ILE A 22 -0.64 -0.34 3.26
C ILE A 22 -1.09 0.53 4.45
N GLY A 23 -0.17 0.88 5.36
CA GLY A 23 -0.46 1.80 6.46
C GLY A 23 -1.36 1.25 7.57
N VAL A 24 -1.84 0.01 7.47
CA VAL A 24 -2.72 -0.63 8.47
C VAL A 24 -2.05 -0.67 9.85
N LYS A 25 -2.81 -0.29 10.88
CA LYS A 25 -2.44 -0.32 12.28
C LYS A 25 -2.89 -1.64 12.91
N GLN A 26 -1.96 -2.34 13.54
CA GLN A 26 -2.30 -3.56 14.28
C GLN A 26 -2.79 -3.22 15.70
N PRO A 27 -3.64 -4.05 16.32
CA PRO A 27 -4.13 -3.86 17.69
C PRO A 27 -3.06 -4.25 18.72
N ILE A 28 -1.99 -3.46 18.80
CA ILE A 28 -0.78 -3.77 19.60
C ILE A 28 -1.10 -3.90 21.10
N GLY A 29 -2.08 -3.17 21.63
CA GLY A 29 -2.53 -3.30 23.02
C GLY A 29 -3.10 -4.69 23.32
N ASP A 30 -4.04 -5.16 22.50
CA ASP A 30 -4.67 -6.47 22.65
C ASP A 30 -3.64 -7.60 22.48
N ILE A 31 -2.74 -7.47 21.49
CA ILE A 31 -1.64 -8.42 21.28
C ILE A 31 -0.73 -8.45 22.51
N GLY A 32 -0.42 -7.30 23.09
CA GLY A 32 0.37 -7.17 24.31
C GLY A 32 -0.27 -7.84 25.53
N GLU A 33 -1.59 -7.70 25.71
CA GLU A 33 -2.37 -8.40 26.75
C GLU A 33 -2.28 -9.92 26.56
N ILE A 34 -2.54 -10.41 25.33
CA ILE A 34 -2.47 -11.83 24.96
C ILE A 34 -1.11 -12.43 25.27
N CYS A 35 -0.02 -11.74 24.88
CA CYS A 35 1.35 -12.20 25.09
C CYS A 35 1.71 -12.19 26.58
N ARG A 36 1.35 -11.13 27.31
CA ARG A 36 1.63 -11.01 28.74
C ARG A 36 0.93 -12.09 29.55
N ALA A 37 -0.34 -12.37 29.27
CA ALA A 37 -1.11 -13.41 29.95
C ALA A 37 -0.46 -14.79 29.80
N ARG A 38 0.19 -15.05 28.66
CA ARG A 38 0.88 -16.30 28.33
C ARG A 38 2.37 -16.29 28.67
N LYS A 39 2.89 -15.20 29.26
CA LYS A 39 4.33 -15.00 29.58
C LYS A 39 5.26 -15.16 28.36
N VAL A 40 4.76 -14.80 27.18
CA VAL A 40 5.52 -14.78 25.92
C VAL A 40 6.01 -13.36 25.66
N PHE A 41 7.23 -13.21 25.16
CA PHE A 41 7.75 -11.89 24.84
C PHE A 41 7.03 -11.29 23.63
N PHE A 42 6.81 -9.98 23.67
CA PHE A 42 6.23 -9.26 22.55
C PHE A 42 7.20 -8.25 21.94
N HIS A 43 7.57 -8.47 20.69
CA HIS A 43 8.26 -7.51 19.84
C HIS A 43 7.30 -6.81 18.89
N THR A 44 7.46 -5.50 18.73
CA THR A 44 6.81 -4.76 17.64
C THR A 44 7.82 -3.92 16.87
N ASP A 45 7.76 -4.02 15.54
CA ASP A 45 8.40 -3.02 14.68
C ASP A 45 7.53 -1.77 14.60
N ALA A 46 8.02 -0.68 15.22
CA ALA A 46 7.33 0.60 15.27
C ALA A 46 8.00 1.66 14.37
N ALA A 47 8.87 1.27 13.43
CA ALA A 47 9.57 2.22 12.57
C ALA A 47 8.63 3.15 11.79
N GLN A 48 7.46 2.65 11.38
CA GLN A 48 6.42 3.45 10.70
C GLN A 48 5.40 4.07 11.65
N ALA A 49 5.51 3.88 12.96
CA ALA A 49 4.51 4.30 13.94
C ALA A 49 5.02 5.37 14.92
N VAL A 50 6.27 5.26 15.37
CA VAL A 50 6.90 6.24 16.27
C VAL A 50 6.79 7.63 15.66
N GLY A 51 6.44 8.62 16.49
CA GLY A 51 6.31 10.03 16.10
C GLY A 51 5.08 10.36 15.28
N LYS A 52 4.19 9.39 15.01
CA LYS A 52 3.03 9.55 14.11
C LYS A 52 1.70 9.17 14.76
N ILE A 53 1.75 8.21 15.67
CA ILE A 53 0.63 7.80 16.52
C ILE A 53 1.10 7.69 17.97
N PRO A 54 0.20 7.87 18.95
CA PRO A 54 0.52 7.64 20.35
C PRO A 54 1.01 6.22 20.57
N LEU A 55 2.14 6.08 21.27
CA LEU A 55 2.71 4.79 21.66
C LEU A 55 3.26 4.87 23.07
N ASP A 56 2.68 4.07 23.96
CA ASP A 56 3.21 3.82 25.29
C ASP A 56 3.54 2.34 25.44
N VAL A 57 4.82 2.06 25.73
CA VAL A 57 5.31 0.69 25.86
C VAL A 57 4.66 -0.03 27.04
N ASN A 58 4.34 0.65 28.13
CA ASN A 58 3.73 0.06 29.32
C ASN A 58 2.26 -0.25 29.08
N ASP A 59 1.50 0.69 28.52
CA ASP A 59 0.08 0.50 28.26
C ASP A 59 -0.13 -0.65 27.27
N SER A 60 0.69 -0.72 26.22
CA SER A 60 0.65 -1.80 25.23
C SER A 60 1.45 -3.05 25.63
N LYS A 61 2.01 -3.10 26.84
CA LYS A 61 2.83 -4.19 27.39
C LYS A 61 3.97 -4.69 26.51
N ILE A 62 4.51 -3.86 25.63
CA ILE A 62 5.54 -4.20 24.65
C ILE A 62 6.85 -4.56 25.36
N ASP A 63 7.47 -5.69 25.03
CA ASP A 63 8.74 -6.09 25.63
C ASP A 63 9.95 -5.61 24.83
N LEU A 64 9.80 -5.54 23.50
CA LEU A 64 10.81 -5.12 22.54
C LEU A 64 10.18 -4.20 21.48
N MET A 65 10.82 -3.08 21.13
CA MET A 65 10.31 -2.20 20.06
C MET A 65 11.45 -1.69 19.18
N SER A 66 11.29 -1.83 17.86
CA SER A 66 12.23 -1.31 16.87
C SER A 66 11.86 0.11 16.41
N ILE A 67 12.86 0.99 16.31
CA ILE A 67 12.71 2.41 15.96
C ILE A 67 13.74 2.81 14.90
N SER A 68 13.34 3.62 13.90
CA SER A 68 14.23 4.10 12.83
C SER A 68 14.16 5.63 12.69
N GLY A 69 15.31 6.30 12.69
CA GLY A 69 15.38 7.76 12.68
C GLY A 69 14.87 8.40 11.38
N HIS A 70 15.29 7.88 10.22
CA HIS A 70 14.91 8.46 8.92
C HIS A 70 13.44 8.30 8.54
N LYS A 71 12.64 7.58 9.35
CA LYS A 71 11.19 7.49 9.20
C LYS A 71 10.44 8.54 10.04
N ILE A 72 11.15 9.33 10.84
CA ILE A 72 10.62 10.41 11.68
C ILE A 72 11.39 11.71 11.45
N TYR A 73 11.86 11.93 10.21
CA TYR A 73 12.65 13.10 9.81
C TYR A 73 14.03 13.24 10.49
N GLY A 74 14.52 12.17 11.15
CA GLY A 74 15.89 12.06 11.62
C GLY A 74 16.87 11.59 10.53
N PRO A 75 18.16 11.44 10.86
CA PRO A 75 19.16 11.02 9.89
C PRO A 75 19.05 9.53 9.52
N LYS A 76 19.49 9.18 8.31
CA LYS A 76 19.70 7.77 7.88
C LYS A 76 20.89 7.16 8.63
N GLY A 77 20.88 5.84 8.77
CA GLY A 77 21.98 5.10 9.41
C GLY A 77 21.91 5.05 10.95
N VAL A 78 20.81 5.46 11.56
CA VAL A 78 20.58 5.35 13.01
C VAL A 78 19.17 4.87 13.33
N GLY A 79 19.08 4.10 14.42
CA GLY A 79 17.84 3.59 14.99
C GLY A 79 18.06 3.24 16.45
N ALA A 80 17.01 2.76 17.10
CA ALA A 80 17.05 2.31 18.48
C ALA A 80 16.21 1.05 18.65
N ILE A 81 16.53 0.26 19.67
CA ILE A 81 15.68 -0.82 20.15
C ILE A 81 15.33 -0.53 21.62
N TYR A 82 14.04 -0.48 21.92
CA TYR A 82 13.58 -0.53 23.29
C TYR A 82 13.67 -1.97 23.79
N VAL A 83 14.24 -2.15 24.99
CA VAL A 83 14.29 -3.44 25.67
C VAL A 83 13.75 -3.25 27.08
N ARG A 84 12.62 -3.91 27.38
CA ARG A 84 11.96 -3.79 28.67
C ARG A 84 12.85 -4.30 29.81
N ARG A 85 12.97 -3.48 30.86
CA ARG A 85 13.73 -3.83 32.07
C ARG A 85 12.90 -4.56 33.13
N ARG A 86 11.59 -4.28 33.22
CA ARG A 86 10.68 -4.89 34.20
C ARG A 86 9.33 -5.21 33.56
N PRO A 87 8.90 -6.49 33.54
CA PRO A 87 9.74 -7.67 33.81
C PRO A 87 10.96 -7.74 32.87
N ARG A 88 12.04 -8.40 33.32
CA ARG A 88 13.33 -8.33 32.64
C ARG A 88 13.33 -9.17 31.36
N VAL A 89 13.54 -8.51 30.23
CA VAL A 89 13.84 -9.16 28.94
C VAL A 89 15.36 -9.35 28.83
N ARG A 90 15.79 -10.49 28.29
CA ARG A 90 17.20 -10.79 28.02
C ARG A 90 17.36 -11.10 26.54
N LEU A 91 18.38 -10.51 25.93
CA LEU A 91 18.74 -10.73 24.53
C LEU A 91 20.18 -11.22 24.48
N GLU A 92 20.46 -12.10 23.53
CA GLU A 92 21.82 -12.42 23.13
C GLU A 92 22.33 -11.36 22.14
N PRO A 93 23.46 -10.70 22.42
CA PRO A 93 24.02 -9.68 21.52
C PRO A 93 24.46 -10.32 20.20
N LEU A 94 24.00 -9.78 19.07
CA LEU A 94 24.44 -10.23 17.74
C LEU A 94 25.79 -9.61 17.32
N GLN A 95 26.11 -8.43 17.85
CA GLN A 95 27.32 -7.68 17.51
C GLN A 95 28.34 -7.72 18.67
N SER A 96 29.36 -8.57 18.51
CA SER A 96 30.47 -8.72 19.45
C SER A 96 31.39 -7.49 19.50
N GLY A 97 32.05 -7.28 20.64
CA GLY A 97 33.00 -6.18 20.86
C GLY A 97 33.08 -5.75 22.33
N GLY A 98 33.44 -4.49 22.58
CA GLY A 98 33.78 -3.96 23.92
C GLY A 98 32.62 -3.75 24.89
N GLY A 99 31.43 -4.25 24.61
CA GLY A 99 30.30 -4.22 25.55
C GLY A 99 29.57 -2.88 25.66
N GLN A 100 29.62 -2.02 24.63
CA GLN A 100 28.80 -0.81 24.55
C GLN A 100 27.29 -1.15 24.60
N GLU A 101 26.45 -0.13 24.84
CA GLU A 101 24.99 -0.31 24.97
C GLU A 101 24.61 -1.41 25.97
N ARG A 102 25.30 -1.42 27.12
CA ARG A 102 25.13 -2.41 28.20
C ARG A 102 25.39 -3.86 27.76
N GLY A 103 26.30 -4.04 26.82
CA GLY A 103 26.65 -5.34 26.27
C GLY A 103 25.74 -5.80 25.14
N LEU A 104 24.67 -5.07 24.78
CA LEU A 104 23.70 -5.52 23.78
C LEU A 104 24.09 -5.19 22.34
N ARG A 105 24.84 -4.11 22.13
CA ARG A 105 25.27 -3.68 20.81
C ARG A 105 26.65 -3.03 20.92
N SER A 106 27.69 -3.78 20.58
CA SER A 106 29.06 -3.27 20.59
C SER A 106 29.33 -2.30 19.44
N GLY A 107 30.40 -1.51 19.58
CA GLY A 107 30.82 -0.51 18.60
C GLY A 107 30.53 0.92 19.07
N THR A 108 31.31 1.87 18.55
CA THR A 108 31.21 3.29 18.92
C THR A 108 29.81 3.81 18.62
N VAL A 109 29.20 4.48 19.60
CA VAL A 109 27.92 5.17 19.41
C VAL A 109 28.18 6.38 18.49
N PRO A 110 27.51 6.49 17.33
CA PRO A 110 27.70 7.61 16.43
C PRO A 110 26.99 8.85 16.98
N THR A 111 27.67 9.59 17.87
CA THR A 111 27.08 10.71 18.64
C THR A 111 26.25 11.68 17.80
N PRO A 112 26.70 12.19 16.62
CA PRO A 112 25.88 13.12 15.84
C PRO A 112 24.56 12.50 15.35
N LEU A 113 24.58 11.22 14.99
CA LEU A 113 23.38 10.52 14.55
C LEU A 113 22.42 10.25 15.72
N ALA A 114 22.97 9.89 16.90
CA ALA A 114 22.17 9.70 18.10
C ALA A 114 21.51 11.02 18.56
N VAL A 115 22.23 12.15 18.47
CA VAL A 115 21.68 13.48 18.70
C VAL A 115 20.56 13.78 17.71
N GLY A 116 20.78 13.52 16.42
CA GLY A 116 19.75 13.73 15.39
C GLY A 116 18.50 12.86 15.58
N LEU A 117 18.66 11.62 16.05
CA LEU A 117 17.54 10.76 16.41
C LEU A 117 16.77 11.31 17.62
N GLY A 118 17.49 11.74 18.67
CA GLY A 118 16.87 12.32 19.87
C GLY A 118 16.06 13.58 19.55
N ALA A 119 16.64 14.51 18.78
CA ALA A 119 15.97 15.73 18.35
C ALA A 119 14.74 15.43 17.47
N ALA A 120 14.84 14.44 16.56
CA ALA A 120 13.70 14.03 15.75
C ALA A 120 12.54 13.46 16.61
N CYS A 121 12.85 12.68 17.65
CA CYS A 121 11.85 12.19 18.59
C CYS A 121 11.19 13.32 19.41
N GLU A 122 11.97 14.31 19.85
CA GLU A 122 11.49 15.48 20.59
C GLU A 122 10.49 16.29 19.75
N VAL A 123 10.89 16.69 18.55
CA VAL A 123 10.00 17.42 17.62
C VAL A 123 8.77 16.58 17.27
N ALA A 124 8.93 15.27 17.06
CA ALA A 124 7.80 14.41 16.76
C ALA A 124 6.84 14.24 17.94
N GLN A 125 7.28 14.40 19.19
CA GLN A 125 6.41 14.39 20.36
C GLN A 125 5.57 15.68 20.45
N GLU A 126 6.16 16.83 20.13
CA GLU A 126 5.49 18.14 20.16
C GLU A 126 4.48 18.30 19.01
N GLU A 127 4.89 17.92 17.80
CA GLU A 127 4.12 18.17 16.57
C GLU A 127 3.15 17.05 16.20
N MET A 128 3.14 15.92 16.94
CA MET A 128 2.42 14.70 16.55
C MET A 128 0.95 14.96 16.23
N GLU A 129 0.26 15.69 17.10
CA GLU A 129 -1.17 15.93 16.97
C GLU A 129 -1.47 16.87 15.78
N TYR A 130 -0.66 17.92 15.61
CA TYR A 130 -0.77 18.84 14.49
C TYR A 130 -0.53 18.14 13.16
N ASP A 131 0.59 17.42 13.05
CA ASP A 131 0.95 16.64 11.87
C ASP A 131 -0.13 15.61 11.54
N HIS A 132 -0.64 14.89 12.55
CA HIS A 132 -1.67 13.87 12.34
C HIS A 132 -2.96 14.48 11.75
N LYS A 133 -3.42 15.62 12.28
CA LYS A 133 -4.60 16.33 11.76
C LYS A 133 -4.39 16.77 10.31
N ARG A 134 -3.27 17.43 10.04
CA ARG A 134 -2.94 17.97 8.70
C ARG A 134 -2.80 16.85 7.66
N ILE A 135 -2.06 15.79 8.01
CA ILE A 135 -1.86 14.62 7.13
C ILE A 135 -3.19 13.90 6.89
N SER A 136 -4.07 13.80 7.89
CA SER A 136 -5.40 13.21 7.72
C SER A 136 -6.24 13.97 6.69
N GLN A 137 -6.24 15.31 6.75
CA GLN A 137 -6.96 16.16 5.80
C GLN A 137 -6.43 15.99 4.37
N LEU A 138 -5.10 15.99 4.20
CA LEU A 138 -4.46 15.79 2.91
C LEU A 138 -4.71 14.39 2.35
N ALA A 139 -4.67 13.36 3.21
CA ALA A 139 -4.95 11.98 2.83
C ALA A 139 -6.39 11.78 2.37
N GLU A 140 -7.35 12.34 3.11
CA GLU A 140 -8.77 12.30 2.76
C GLU A 140 -9.02 13.02 1.43
N ARG A 141 -8.42 14.20 1.23
CA ARG A 141 -8.48 14.95 -0.02
C ARG A 141 -7.97 14.12 -1.21
N LEU A 142 -6.81 13.47 -1.05
CA LEU A 142 -6.22 12.62 -2.09
C LEU A 142 -7.13 11.46 -2.46
N VAL A 143 -7.57 10.69 -1.44
CA VAL A 143 -8.39 9.48 -1.65
C VAL A 143 -9.74 9.83 -2.25
N THR A 144 -10.46 10.79 -1.66
CA THR A 144 -11.82 11.13 -2.10
C THR A 144 -11.84 11.68 -3.53
N LYS A 145 -10.87 12.52 -3.92
CA LYS A 145 -10.81 13.01 -5.30
C LYS A 145 -10.47 11.92 -6.32
N ILE A 146 -9.48 11.07 -6.03
CA ILE A 146 -9.12 9.98 -6.95
C ILE A 146 -10.29 8.99 -7.11
N MET A 147 -10.88 8.54 -6.00
CA MET A 147 -11.92 7.51 -6.02
C MET A 147 -13.27 8.01 -6.56
N SER A 148 -13.53 9.32 -6.56
CA SER A 148 -14.76 9.88 -7.15
C SER A 148 -14.66 10.09 -8.66
N GLU A 149 -13.46 10.26 -9.22
CA GLU A 149 -13.24 10.53 -10.64
C GLU A 149 -12.73 9.32 -11.45
N VAL A 150 -12.25 8.28 -10.76
CA VAL A 150 -11.69 7.08 -11.38
C VAL A 150 -12.46 5.86 -10.87
N PRO A 151 -13.21 5.15 -11.74
CA PRO A 151 -13.88 3.91 -11.33
C PRO A 151 -12.86 2.80 -11.07
N ASP A 152 -13.29 1.73 -10.40
CA ASP A 152 -12.48 0.52 -10.19
C ASP A 152 -11.11 0.80 -9.53
N VAL A 153 -11.13 1.69 -8.53
CA VAL A 153 -10.00 1.96 -7.63
C VAL A 153 -10.30 1.30 -6.29
N VAL A 154 -9.39 0.45 -5.83
CA VAL A 154 -9.49 -0.23 -4.54
C VAL A 154 -8.46 0.33 -3.60
N MET A 155 -8.86 0.63 -2.38
CA MET A 155 -7.92 0.99 -1.34
C MET A 155 -7.48 -0.27 -0.59
N ASN A 156 -6.17 -0.49 -0.52
CA ASN A 156 -5.59 -1.64 0.14
C ASN A 156 -5.42 -1.36 1.64
N GLY A 157 -5.99 -2.22 2.48
CA GLY A 157 -6.01 -2.08 3.94
C GLY A 157 -7.29 -1.45 4.47
N ASP A 158 -7.45 -1.50 5.80
CA ASP A 158 -8.60 -0.93 6.50
C ASP A 158 -8.58 0.61 6.44
N ARG A 159 -9.71 1.23 6.09
CA ARG A 159 -9.85 2.69 5.98
C ARG A 159 -9.82 3.41 7.32
N GLU A 160 -10.35 2.78 8.37
CA GLU A 160 -10.48 3.33 9.72
C GLU A 160 -9.22 3.01 10.55
N HIS A 161 -8.74 1.77 10.49
CA HIS A 161 -7.61 1.29 11.29
C HIS A 161 -6.27 1.42 10.58
N ARG A 162 -5.91 2.64 10.18
CA ARG A 162 -4.65 2.93 9.46
C ARG A 162 -3.96 4.22 9.91
N TYR A 163 -2.70 4.35 9.53
CA TYR A 163 -2.01 5.63 9.54
C TYR A 163 -2.32 6.40 8.23
N PRO A 164 -2.85 7.63 8.31
CA PRO A 164 -3.32 8.38 7.14
C PRO A 164 -2.22 8.74 6.13
N GLY A 165 -0.97 8.92 6.59
CA GLY A 165 0.14 9.30 5.71
C GLY A 165 0.70 8.18 4.84
N CYS A 166 0.15 6.97 4.92
CA CYS A 166 0.48 5.85 4.04
C CYS A 166 -0.80 5.36 3.36
N ILE A 167 -0.94 5.67 2.07
CA ILE A 167 -2.13 5.35 1.29
C ILE A 167 -1.70 4.40 0.17
N ASN A 168 -2.39 3.28 0.03
CA ASN A 168 -2.12 2.31 -1.02
C ASN A 168 -3.39 2.08 -1.83
N LEU A 169 -3.34 2.41 -3.12
CA LEU A 169 -4.48 2.28 -4.04
C LEU A 169 -4.10 1.35 -5.19
N SER A 170 -4.95 0.39 -5.50
CA SER A 170 -4.89 -0.43 -6.72
C SER A 170 -5.82 0.14 -7.77
N PHE A 171 -5.31 0.28 -8.99
CA PHE A 171 -6.04 0.84 -10.13
C PHE A 171 -6.31 -0.27 -11.14
N ALA A 172 -7.52 -0.83 -11.15
CA ALA A 172 -7.83 -1.92 -12.07
C ALA A 172 -7.57 -1.52 -13.54
N TYR A 173 -7.16 -2.50 -14.35
CA TYR A 173 -6.88 -2.37 -15.79
C TYR A 173 -5.70 -1.45 -16.16
N VAL A 174 -4.85 -1.13 -15.18
CA VAL A 174 -3.63 -0.33 -15.36
C VAL A 174 -2.45 -1.04 -14.73
N GLU A 175 -1.34 -1.18 -15.46
CA GLU A 175 -0.10 -1.69 -14.88
C GLU A 175 0.58 -0.62 -13.99
N GLY A 176 0.98 -0.98 -12.77
CA GLY A 176 1.53 -0.04 -11.80
C GLY A 176 2.85 0.59 -12.23
N GLU A 177 3.73 -0.15 -12.91
CA GLU A 177 4.99 0.39 -13.44
C GLU A 177 4.72 1.45 -14.52
N SER A 178 3.80 1.17 -15.43
CA SER A 178 3.36 2.11 -16.46
C SER A 178 2.78 3.40 -15.85
N LEU A 179 1.99 3.28 -14.76
CA LEU A 179 1.47 4.43 -14.03
C LEU A 179 2.57 5.22 -13.31
N LEU A 180 3.54 4.53 -12.68
CA LEU A 180 4.68 5.18 -12.02
C LEU A 180 5.56 5.93 -13.02
N MET A 181 5.80 5.35 -14.20
CA MET A 181 6.52 6.01 -15.30
C MET A 181 5.75 7.23 -15.85
N ALA A 182 4.42 7.14 -15.91
CA ALA A 182 3.59 8.27 -16.32
C ALA A 182 3.62 9.41 -15.29
N LEU A 183 3.67 9.07 -14.00
CA LEU A 183 3.79 9.99 -12.86
C LEU A 183 5.25 10.42 -12.59
N LYS A 184 6.07 10.60 -13.63
CA LYS A 184 7.51 10.95 -13.52
C LYS A 184 7.83 12.20 -12.70
N ASP A 185 6.88 13.12 -12.58
CA ASP A 185 7.03 14.37 -11.82
C ASP A 185 6.65 14.21 -10.34
N VAL A 186 6.24 13.01 -9.90
CA VAL A 186 5.85 12.69 -8.52
C VAL A 186 6.63 11.46 -8.03
N ALA A 187 7.41 11.63 -6.96
CA ALA A 187 8.17 10.53 -6.38
C ALA A 187 7.27 9.59 -5.56
N LEU A 188 6.94 8.44 -6.13
CA LEU A 188 6.08 7.40 -5.52
C LEU A 188 6.79 6.05 -5.49
N SER A 189 6.11 5.04 -4.94
CA SER A 189 6.58 3.65 -4.96
C SER A 189 5.44 2.70 -5.31
N SER A 190 5.72 1.70 -6.12
CA SER A 190 4.89 0.49 -6.27
C SER A 190 5.16 -0.49 -5.13
N GLY A 191 4.22 -1.40 -4.84
CA GLY A 191 4.35 -2.44 -3.82
C GLY A 191 5.42 -3.50 -4.11
N SER A 192 6.05 -3.49 -5.29
CA SER A 192 7.24 -4.29 -5.56
C SER A 192 8.37 -3.79 -4.65
N ALA A 193 8.88 -4.69 -3.80
CA ALA A 193 9.90 -4.37 -2.83
C ALA A 193 11.03 -3.57 -3.50
N CYS A 194 11.24 -2.35 -3.04
CA CYS A 194 12.38 -1.53 -3.41
C CYS A 194 13.63 -2.42 -3.39
N THR A 195 14.22 -2.65 -4.56
CA THR A 195 15.49 -3.36 -4.85
C THR A 195 15.50 -4.85 -5.25
N SER A 196 14.37 -5.58 -5.39
CA SER A 196 14.44 -6.93 -5.97
C SER A 196 14.26 -6.90 -7.49
N ALA A 197 15.23 -7.41 -8.24
CA ALA A 197 15.19 -7.60 -9.71
C ALA A 197 14.11 -8.59 -10.19
N SER A 198 13.15 -8.95 -9.34
CA SER A 198 12.04 -9.83 -9.61
C SER A 198 10.77 -9.00 -9.75
N LEU A 199 10.10 -9.16 -10.90
CA LEU A 199 8.75 -8.67 -11.22
C LEU A 199 7.66 -9.33 -10.35
N GLU A 200 7.96 -9.69 -9.10
CA GLU A 200 6.99 -10.35 -8.24
C GLU A 200 6.05 -9.33 -7.57
N PRO A 201 4.74 -9.62 -7.50
CA PRO A 201 3.77 -8.75 -6.84
C PRO A 201 4.05 -8.64 -5.34
N SER A 202 3.58 -7.55 -4.72
CA SER A 202 3.71 -7.33 -3.28
C SER A 202 3.21 -8.54 -2.49
N TYR A 203 4.07 -9.11 -1.65
CA TYR A 203 3.68 -10.18 -0.73
C TYR A 203 2.66 -9.69 0.31
N VAL A 204 2.64 -8.39 0.63
CA VAL A 204 1.64 -7.80 1.53
C VAL A 204 0.27 -7.80 0.87
N LEU A 205 0.18 -7.40 -0.41
CA LEU A 205 -1.08 -7.40 -1.14
C LEU A 205 -1.60 -8.81 -1.39
N ARG A 206 -0.72 -9.76 -1.73
CA ARG A 206 -1.10 -11.18 -1.81
C ARG A 206 -1.64 -11.71 -0.47
N ALA A 207 -1.03 -11.32 0.65
CA ALA A 207 -1.44 -11.78 1.98
C ALA A 207 -2.83 -11.29 2.40
N ILE A 208 -3.29 -10.14 1.88
CA ILE A 208 -4.66 -9.66 2.11
C ILE A 208 -5.66 -10.17 1.06
N GLY A 209 -5.23 -11.07 0.17
CA GLY A 209 -6.07 -11.67 -0.86
C GLY A 209 -6.32 -10.77 -2.07
N ALA A 210 -5.47 -9.77 -2.32
CA ALA A 210 -5.55 -9.02 -3.58
C ALA A 210 -5.25 -9.94 -4.75
N ASP A 211 -6.05 -9.82 -5.81
CA ASP A 211 -5.79 -10.48 -7.08
C ASP A 211 -4.40 -10.09 -7.62
N GLU A 212 -3.75 -10.99 -8.37
CA GLU A 212 -2.39 -10.80 -8.84
C GLU A 212 -2.27 -9.54 -9.71
N ASP A 213 -3.24 -9.33 -10.61
CA ASP A 213 -3.34 -8.14 -11.45
C ASP A 213 -3.56 -6.86 -10.62
N LEU A 214 -4.31 -6.93 -9.52
CA LEU A 214 -4.53 -5.81 -8.62
C LEU A 214 -3.29 -5.50 -7.76
N ALA A 215 -2.49 -6.51 -7.44
CA ALA A 215 -1.23 -6.32 -6.74
C ALA A 215 -0.20 -5.61 -7.62
N HIS A 216 -0.16 -5.91 -8.91
CA HIS A 216 0.69 -5.24 -9.92
C HIS A 216 0.25 -3.82 -10.25
N SER A 217 -1.02 -3.48 -10.03
CA SER A 217 -1.59 -2.15 -10.29
C SER A 217 -1.62 -1.22 -9.07
N SER A 218 -0.86 -1.55 -8.02
CA SER A 218 -0.86 -0.81 -6.76
C SER A 218 0.19 0.30 -6.69
N ILE A 219 -0.22 1.48 -6.21
CA ILE A 219 0.65 2.62 -5.94
C ILE A 219 0.52 3.03 -4.48
N ARG A 220 1.67 3.22 -3.82
CA ARG A 220 1.76 3.76 -2.47
C ARG A 220 2.10 5.24 -2.49
N PHE A 221 1.20 6.06 -1.99
CA PHE A 221 1.36 7.49 -1.75
C PHE A 221 1.79 7.73 -0.30
N GLY A 222 2.87 8.50 -0.13
CA GLY A 222 3.37 8.92 1.17
C GLY A 222 3.08 10.40 1.39
N ILE A 223 2.39 10.73 2.48
CA ILE A 223 2.11 12.12 2.88
C ILE A 223 2.83 12.39 4.21
N GLY A 224 3.56 13.49 4.27
CA GLY A 224 4.38 13.86 5.43
C GLY A 224 4.19 15.29 5.88
N ARG A 225 5.08 15.73 6.77
CA ARG A 225 5.09 17.06 7.42
C ARG A 225 5.23 18.21 6.44
N PHE A 226 5.90 17.98 5.32
CA PHE A 226 6.18 19.02 4.32
C PHE A 226 5.26 18.99 3.11
N THR A 227 4.44 17.95 2.97
CA THR A 227 3.50 17.84 1.84
C THR A 227 2.48 18.97 1.87
N THR A 228 2.20 19.62 0.75
CA THR A 228 1.22 20.72 0.69
C THR A 228 -0.08 20.32 0.01
N GLU A 229 -1.12 21.15 0.15
CA GLU A 229 -2.40 20.93 -0.55
C GLU A 229 -2.24 21.01 -2.07
N GLU A 230 -1.38 21.91 -2.54
CA GLU A 230 -1.07 22.09 -3.96
C GLU A 230 -0.37 20.85 -4.55
N GLU A 231 0.57 20.27 -3.82
CA GLU A 231 1.23 19.02 -4.22
C GLU A 231 0.24 17.85 -4.29
N VAL A 232 -0.69 17.77 -3.33
CA VAL A 232 -1.77 16.77 -3.35
C VAL A 232 -2.68 16.97 -4.56
N ASP A 233 -3.12 18.19 -4.82
CA ASP A 233 -3.98 18.49 -5.96
C ASP A 233 -3.32 18.20 -7.30
N TYR A 234 -2.05 18.58 -7.43
CA TYR A 234 -1.24 18.27 -8.60
C TYR A 234 -1.13 16.75 -8.81
N THR A 235 -0.83 16.01 -7.74
CA THR A 235 -0.71 14.55 -7.78
C THR A 235 -2.03 13.89 -8.18
N VAL A 236 -3.15 14.33 -7.60
CA VAL A 236 -4.50 13.85 -7.92
C VAL A 236 -4.80 14.09 -9.41
N GLN A 237 -4.61 15.31 -9.90
CA GLN A 237 -4.88 15.67 -11.30
C GLN A 237 -4.07 14.79 -12.26
N LYS A 238 -2.77 14.62 -12.00
CA LYS A 238 -1.89 13.79 -12.82
C LYS A 238 -2.28 12.32 -12.77
N CYS A 239 -2.60 11.80 -11.58
CA CYS A 239 -3.02 10.41 -11.41
C CYS A 239 -4.28 10.12 -12.22
N ILE A 240 -5.32 10.94 -12.09
CA ILE A 240 -6.58 10.78 -12.83
C ILE A 240 -6.34 10.84 -14.35
N GLN A 241 -5.58 11.84 -14.81
CA GLN A 241 -5.25 12.00 -16.22
C GLN A 241 -4.54 10.76 -16.79
N HIS A 242 -3.51 10.27 -16.09
CA HIS A 242 -2.69 9.16 -16.58
C HIS A 242 -3.41 7.82 -16.47
N VAL A 243 -4.21 7.58 -15.43
CA VAL A 243 -5.03 6.37 -15.32
C VAL A 243 -6.03 6.29 -16.47
N LYS A 244 -6.76 7.38 -16.76
CA LYS A 244 -7.71 7.42 -17.90
C LYS A 244 -7.01 7.11 -19.22
N ARG A 245 -5.88 7.77 -19.49
CA ARG A 245 -5.09 7.54 -20.70
C ARG A 245 -4.57 6.10 -20.83
N LEU A 246 -4.09 5.51 -19.74
CA LEU A 246 -3.58 4.14 -19.75
C LEU A 246 -4.71 3.13 -19.96
N ARG A 247 -5.90 3.37 -19.41
CA ARG A 247 -7.09 2.54 -19.65
C ARG A 247 -7.58 2.60 -21.09
N GLU A 248 -7.52 3.76 -21.74
CA GLU A 248 -7.83 3.89 -23.18
C GLU A 248 -6.91 3.06 -24.07
N MET A 249 -5.68 2.82 -23.64
CA MET A 249 -4.68 2.01 -24.34
C MET A 249 -4.70 0.53 -23.92
N SER A 250 -5.52 0.16 -22.94
CA SER A 250 -5.52 -1.17 -22.33
C SER A 250 -6.58 -2.08 -22.96
N GLU A 251 -6.14 -3.18 -23.57
CA GLU A 251 -7.03 -4.21 -24.18
C GLU A 251 -7.98 -4.84 -23.13
N SER A 252 -7.52 -4.97 -21.88
CA SER A 252 -8.32 -5.53 -20.78
C SER A 252 -9.48 -4.60 -20.38
N PHE A 253 -9.27 -3.28 -20.43
CA PHE A 253 -10.33 -2.31 -20.18
C PHE A 253 -11.36 -2.30 -21.32
N ALA A 254 -10.92 -2.35 -22.57
CA ALA A 254 -11.81 -2.45 -23.74
C ALA A 254 -12.70 -3.70 -23.66
N THR A 255 -12.12 -4.85 -23.30
CA THR A 255 -12.85 -6.10 -23.11
C THR A 255 -13.88 -6.00 -21.98
N ALA A 256 -13.48 -5.49 -20.81
CA ALA A 256 -14.39 -5.32 -19.67
C ALA A 256 -15.56 -4.37 -19.98
N ALA A 257 -15.30 -3.28 -20.69
CA ALA A 257 -16.33 -2.33 -21.13
C ALA A 257 -17.34 -2.99 -22.08
N VAL A 258 -16.88 -3.80 -23.04
CA VAL A 258 -17.75 -4.55 -23.96
C VAL A 258 -18.61 -5.58 -23.20
N PHE A 259 -18.05 -6.30 -22.23
CA PHE A 259 -18.82 -7.23 -21.39
C PHE A 259 -19.89 -6.53 -20.54
N ALA A 260 -19.54 -5.42 -19.90
CA ALA A 260 -20.49 -4.63 -19.10
C ALA A 260 -21.64 -4.11 -19.97
N TYR A 261 -21.34 -3.64 -21.19
CA TYR A 261 -22.34 -3.20 -22.15
C TYR A 261 -23.20 -4.37 -22.67
N GLY A 262 -22.59 -5.53 -22.94
CA GLY A 262 -23.29 -6.75 -23.35
C GLY A 262 -24.27 -7.26 -22.28
N GLN A 263 -23.91 -7.17 -20.99
CA GLN A 263 -24.83 -7.47 -19.89
C GLN A 263 -25.95 -6.44 -19.79
N LEU A 264 -25.66 -5.14 -19.88
CA LEU A 264 -26.68 -4.08 -19.92
C LEU A 264 -27.64 -4.25 -21.10
N ALA A 265 -27.15 -4.63 -22.28
CA ALA A 265 -27.96 -4.91 -23.46
C ALA A 265 -28.84 -6.16 -23.27
N SER A 266 -28.34 -7.20 -22.58
CA SER A 266 -29.13 -8.39 -22.27
C SER A 266 -30.27 -8.12 -21.28
N VAL A 267 -30.06 -7.21 -20.31
CA VAL A 267 -31.05 -6.78 -19.31
C VAL A 267 -32.09 -5.81 -19.91
N THR A 268 -31.73 -5.05 -20.95
CA THR A 268 -32.61 -4.04 -21.59
C THR A 268 -33.31 -4.54 -22.86
N SER A 269 -33.26 -5.84 -23.14
CA SER A 269 -34.05 -6.49 -24.20
C SER A 269 -35.59 -6.41 -24.00
N GLY A 270 -36.05 -5.77 -22.91
CA GLY A 270 -37.41 -5.23 -22.78
C GLY A 270 -37.51 -3.76 -23.22
N SER A 271 -38.05 -3.54 -24.43
CA SER A 271 -38.56 -2.26 -24.96
C SER A 271 -37.52 -1.16 -25.32
N LEU A 272 -37.16 -1.13 -26.61
CA LEU A 272 -36.34 -0.13 -27.32
C LEU A 272 -36.92 1.31 -27.40
N ALA A 273 -37.96 1.67 -26.64
CA ALA A 273 -38.69 2.93 -26.83
C ALA A 273 -38.40 4.06 -25.81
N GLN A 274 -37.47 3.89 -24.86
CA GLN A 274 -37.37 4.83 -23.72
C GLN A 274 -36.05 5.61 -23.52
N TRP A 275 -35.04 5.48 -24.38
CA TRP A 275 -33.71 6.06 -24.10
C TRP A 275 -33.23 7.13 -25.10
N ALA A 276 -34.11 8.03 -25.55
CA ALA A 276 -33.73 9.14 -26.43
C ALA A 276 -33.03 10.33 -25.72
N ASN A 277 -32.69 10.24 -24.43
CA ASN A 277 -32.18 11.39 -23.65
C ASN A 277 -31.02 11.04 -22.69
N LEU A 278 -29.98 10.37 -23.16
CA LEU A 278 -28.73 10.25 -22.39
C LEU A 278 -27.53 10.57 -23.27
N ASP A 279 -27.05 11.79 -23.11
CA ASP A 279 -25.73 12.25 -23.56
C ASP A 279 -24.64 11.45 -22.81
N VAL A 280 -24.25 10.30 -23.36
CA VAL A 280 -23.09 9.55 -22.89
C VAL A 280 -22.20 9.26 -24.10
N LEU A 281 -21.12 10.04 -24.18
CA LEU A 281 -19.92 9.87 -25.01
C LEU A 281 -20.16 9.84 -26.54
N SER A 282 -19.48 10.74 -27.26
CA SER A 282 -19.58 10.86 -28.72
C SER A 282 -19.37 9.51 -29.40
N VAL A 283 -20.37 9.07 -30.15
CA VAL A 283 -20.41 7.84 -30.97
C VAL A 283 -19.16 7.68 -31.85
N ASP A 284 -18.48 8.78 -32.18
CA ASP A 284 -17.29 8.81 -33.04
C ASP A 284 -16.03 8.17 -32.42
N SER A 285 -15.86 8.15 -31.09
CA SER A 285 -14.68 7.53 -30.47
C SER A 285 -14.81 6.01 -30.29
N MET A 286 -16.04 5.48 -30.31
CA MET A 286 -16.30 4.04 -30.19
C MET A 286 -16.32 3.32 -31.55
N SER A 287 -16.61 4.05 -32.64
CA SER A 287 -16.56 3.49 -34.01
C SER A 287 -15.17 2.99 -34.38
N SER A 288 -14.10 3.66 -33.92
CA SER A 288 -12.72 3.27 -34.24
C SER A 288 -12.33 1.98 -33.50
N VAL A 289 -12.67 1.87 -32.21
CA VAL A 289 -12.38 0.69 -31.38
C VAL A 289 -13.17 -0.53 -31.84
N LEU A 290 -14.45 -0.37 -32.18
CA LEU A 290 -15.27 -1.45 -32.72
C LEU A 290 -14.80 -1.88 -34.12
N SER A 291 -14.33 -0.95 -34.96
CA SER A 291 -13.81 -1.28 -36.30
C SER A 291 -12.52 -2.11 -36.25
N SER A 292 -11.66 -1.89 -35.26
CA SER A 292 -10.44 -2.69 -35.05
C SER A 292 -10.74 -4.09 -34.51
N ILE A 293 -11.74 -4.22 -33.62
CA ILE A 293 -12.14 -5.53 -33.05
C ILE A 293 -12.84 -6.40 -34.11
N TYR A 294 -13.72 -5.82 -34.93
CA TYR A 294 -14.41 -6.57 -35.99
C TYR A 294 -13.48 -6.98 -37.15
N LEU A 295 -12.40 -6.24 -37.41
CA LEU A 295 -11.43 -6.59 -38.46
C LEU A 295 -10.50 -7.76 -38.07
N GLU A 296 -10.25 -7.99 -36.78
CA GLU A 296 -9.46 -9.14 -36.33
C GLU A 296 -10.28 -10.44 -36.25
N ASP A 297 -11.59 -10.35 -35.96
CA ASP A 297 -12.46 -11.53 -35.86
C ASP A 297 -12.77 -12.17 -37.23
N GLU A 298 -12.91 -11.38 -38.31
CA GLU A 298 -13.04 -11.95 -39.67
C GLU A 298 -11.75 -12.63 -40.16
N ALA A 299 -10.58 -12.17 -39.72
CA ALA A 299 -9.30 -12.76 -40.11
C ALA A 299 -9.02 -14.10 -39.41
N LEU A 300 -9.60 -14.32 -38.22
CA LEU A 300 -9.47 -15.56 -37.43
C LEU A 300 -10.54 -16.60 -37.81
N TYR A 301 -11.78 -16.19 -38.12
CA TYR A 301 -12.84 -17.14 -38.52
C TYR A 301 -12.74 -17.60 -39.99
N GLY A 302 -12.08 -16.86 -40.88
CA GLY A 302 -11.91 -17.22 -42.29
C GLY A 302 -10.87 -18.31 -42.60
N LYS A 303 -10.11 -18.81 -41.60
CA LYS A 303 -9.04 -19.82 -41.82
C LYS A 303 -9.30 -21.20 -41.22
N ALA A 304 -10.44 -21.42 -40.54
CA ALA A 304 -10.74 -22.70 -39.89
C ALA A 304 -11.59 -23.68 -40.74
N GLU A 305 -12.16 -23.26 -41.87
CA GLU A 305 -12.98 -24.13 -42.75
C GLU A 305 -12.40 -24.28 -44.17
N ALA A 306 -11.22 -24.89 -44.30
CA ALA A 306 -10.79 -25.51 -45.56
C ALA A 306 -9.54 -26.38 -45.37
N LYS A 307 -9.69 -27.59 -44.82
CA LYS A 307 -8.84 -28.76 -45.11
C LYS A 307 -9.38 -30.02 -44.40
N SER A 308 -10.48 -30.54 -44.92
CA SER A 308 -10.83 -31.96 -44.78
C SER A 308 -11.15 -32.53 -46.16
N HIS A 309 -10.56 -33.70 -46.44
CA HIS A 309 -10.78 -34.62 -47.57
C HIS A 309 -10.14 -34.30 -48.93
N THR A 310 -9.07 -35.04 -49.25
CA THR A 310 -9.07 -36.04 -50.33
C THR A 310 -8.07 -37.15 -50.01
N VAL A 311 -8.55 -38.39 -50.13
CA VAL A 311 -7.81 -39.65 -50.13
C VAL A 311 -7.43 -39.96 -51.57
N ASP A 312 -6.14 -40.14 -51.84
CA ASP A 312 -5.50 -41.22 -52.61
C ASP A 312 -3.97 -41.02 -52.58
#